data_AF-A0A120FNY9-F1
#
_entry.id   AF-A0A120FNY9-F1
#
_cell.length_a   1.000
_cell.length_b   1.000
_cell.length_c   1.000
_cell.angle_alpha   90.00
_cell.angle_beta   90.00
_cell.angle_gamma   90.00
#
_symmetry.space_group_name_H-M   'P 1'
#
loop_
_entity.id
_entity.type
_entity.pdbx_description
1 polymer ?
#
loop_
_entity_poly.entity_id
_entity_poly.type
_entity_poly.pdbx_seq_one_letter_code
_entity_poly.pdbx_strand_id
1 'polypeptide(L)' 'MELRPIVISHADRLSACREKIEQAVYLIIQGDKLDGFSSTEIAMAIADIADDYILAASRKRAATH' A
#
# COMPACT_ATOMS: atom_id res chain seq x y z
N MET A 1 -15.47 -23.52 -26.45
CA MET A 1 -14.12 -22.99 -26.15
C MET A 1 -14.20 -22.46 -24.73
N GLU A 2 -13.81 -23.27 -23.75
CA GLU A 2 -13.86 -22.83 -22.35
C GLU A 2 -12.69 -21.90 -22.08
N LEU A 3 -13.00 -20.63 -21.80
CA LEU A 3 -12.02 -19.64 -21.39
C LEU A 3 -11.52 -20.04 -20.01
N ARG A 4 -10.28 -20.54 -19.91
CA ARG A 4 -9.66 -20.80 -18.61
C ARG A 4 -9.66 -19.49 -17.82
N PRO A 5 -10.07 -19.50 -16.54
CA PRO A 5 -10.01 -18.30 -15.72
C PRO A 5 -8.56 -17.83 -15.65
N ILE A 6 -8.34 -16.57 -16.04
CA ILE A 6 -7.05 -15.91 -15.88
C ILE A 6 -6.80 -15.82 -14.37
N VAL A 7 -5.94 -16.70 -13.86
CA VAL A 7 -5.47 -16.62 -12.47
C VAL A 7 -4.52 -15.43 -12.43
N ILE A 8 -5.05 -14.27 -12.07
CA ILE A 8 -4.24 -13.07 -11.87
C ILE A 8 -3.28 -13.35 -10.73
N SER A 9 -1.97 -13.21 -10.98
CA SER A 9 -0.96 -13.47 -9.95
C SER A 9 -1.09 -12.47 -8.80
N HIS A 10 -0.62 -12.84 -7.61
CA HIS A 10 -0.61 -11.93 -6.47
C HIS A 10 0.16 -10.64 -6.79
N ALA A 11 1.27 -10.75 -7.55
CA ALA A 11 2.06 -9.63 -7.99
C ALA A 11 1.28 -8.68 -8.92
N ASP A 12 0.54 -9.22 -9.89
CA ASP A 12 -0.27 -8.41 -10.81
C ASP A 12 -1.39 -7.68 -10.08
N ARG A 13 -2.01 -8.33 -9.08
CA ARG A 13 -3.03 -7.70 -8.23
C ARG A 13 -2.45 -6.56 -7.40
N LEU A 14 -1.24 -6.72 -6.87
CA LEU A 14 -0.55 -5.68 -6.12
C LEU A 14 -0.15 -4.51 -7.04
N SER A 15 0.34 -4.78 -8.25
CA SER A 15 0.66 -3.74 -9.24
C SER A 15 -0.57 -2.93 -9.61
N ALA A 16 -1.68 -3.58 -9.95
CA ALA A 16 -2.94 -2.92 -10.26
C ALA A 16 -3.52 -2.13 -9.06
N CYS A 17 -3.25 -2.58 -7.83
CA CYS A 17 -3.60 -1.84 -6.62
C CYS A 17 -2.74 -0.56 -6.51
N ARG A 18 -1.41 -0.68 -6.66
CA ARG A 18 -0.46 0.42 -6.62
C ARG A 18 -0.83 1.52 -7.60
N GLU A 19 -1.09 1.17 -8.85
CA GLU A 19 -1.49 2.13 -9.90
C GLU A 19 -2.72 2.96 -9.52
N LYS A 20 -3.70 2.36 -8.82
CA LYS A 20 -4.93 3.06 -8.41
C LYS A 20 -4.74 4.02 -7.25
N ILE A 21 -3.74 3.80 -6.41
CA ILE A 21 -3.50 4.60 -5.20
C ILE A 21 -2.30 5.55 -5.33
N GLU A 22 -1.41 5.32 -6.29
CA GLU A 22 -0.14 6.04 -6.44
C GLU A 22 -0.34 7.56 -6.49
N GLN A 23 -1.28 8.05 -7.30
CA GLN A 23 -1.57 9.48 -7.38
C GLN A 23 -2.07 10.04 -6.04
N ALA A 24 -2.95 9.33 -5.34
CA ALA A 24 -3.45 9.76 -4.04
C ALA A 24 -2.33 9.81 -2.99
N VAL A 25 -1.44 8.82 -2.99
CA VAL A 25 -0.28 8.78 -2.08
C VAL A 25 0.68 9.94 -2.39
N TYR A 26 0.94 10.25 -3.66
CA TYR A 26 1.75 11.41 -4.02
C TYR A 26 1.12 12.73 -3.60
N LEU A 27 -0.20 12.87 -3.72
CA LEU A 27 -0.92 14.04 -3.22
C LEU A 27 -0.86 14.16 -1.69
N ILE A 28 -0.75 13.06 -0.95
CA ILE A 28 -0.53 13.10 0.51
C ILE A 28 0.91 13.54 0.82
N ILE A 29 1.89 13.00 0.10
CA ILE A 29 3.32 13.34 0.28
C ILE A 29 3.62 14.80 -0.08
N GLN A 30 2.93 15.33 -1.09
CA GLN A 30 3.06 16.70 -1.57
C GLN A 30 2.02 17.65 -0.98
N GLY A 31 0.99 17.10 -0.33
CA GLY A 31 -0.16 17.83 0.22
C GLY A 31 0.25 18.79 1.32
N ASP A 32 -0.58 19.83 1.50
CA ASP A 32 -0.31 21.03 2.29
C ASP A 32 0.63 20.76 3.46
N LYS A 33 1.87 21.23 3.25
CA LYS A 33 3.01 21.23 4.16
C LYS A 33 2.58 20.94 5.59
N LEU A 34 2.70 19.67 5.99
CA LEU A 34 2.73 19.34 7.40
C LEU A 34 3.89 20.14 7.98
N ASP A 35 3.57 21.23 8.68
CA ASP A 35 4.54 22.22 9.13
C ASP A 35 5.65 21.52 9.93
N GLY A 36 6.89 21.70 9.45
CA GLY A 36 8.07 21.11 10.07
C GLY A 36 8.55 19.79 9.46
N PHE A 37 7.87 19.22 8.46
CA PHE A 37 8.28 17.97 7.82
C PHE A 37 8.51 18.12 6.32
N SER A 38 9.60 17.52 5.84
CA SER A 38 9.88 17.37 4.41
C SER A 38 9.00 16.30 3.78
N SER A 39 8.77 16.39 2.47
CA SER A 39 8.08 15.34 1.71
C SER A 39 8.75 13.97 1.86
N THR A 40 10.08 13.92 2.05
CA THR A 40 10.81 12.67 2.31
C THR A 40 10.43 12.07 3.66
N GLU A 41 10.36 12.88 4.72
CA GLU A 41 9.95 12.43 6.05
C GLU A 41 8.48 11.96 6.05
N ILE A 42 7.61 12.65 5.32
CA ILE A 42 6.22 12.23 5.13
C ILE A 42 6.16 10.89 4.39
N ALA A 43 6.94 10.72 3.33
CA ALA A 43 7.00 9.45 2.60
C ALA A 43 7.52 8.30 3.48
N MET A 44 8.53 8.55 4.31
CA MET A 44 9.04 7.58 5.29
C MET A 44 7.97 7.20 6.30
N ALA A 45 7.26 8.17 6.88
CA ALA A 45 6.19 7.90 7.83
C ALA A 45 5.04 7.09 7.19
N ILE A 46 4.68 7.37 5.94
CA ILE A 46 3.68 6.57 5.20
C ILE A 46 4.14 5.12 5.03
N ALA A 47 5.42 4.90 4.71
CA ALA A 47 5.98 3.56 4.57
C ALA A 47 5.95 2.80 5.90
N ASP A 48 6.37 3.42 7.00
CA ASP A 48 6.35 2.83 8.35
C ASP A 48 4.92 2.45 8.76
N ILE A 49 3.93 3.34 8.53
CA ILE A 49 2.52 3.06 8.82
C ILE A 49 2.00 1.88 8.00
N ALA A 50 2.40 1.77 6.73
CA ALA A 50 2.00 0.67 5.86
C ALA A 50 2.59 -0.67 6.34
N ASP A 51 3.86 -0.69 6.74
CA ASP A 51 4.52 -1.87 7.29
C ASP A 51 3.87 -2.32 8.60
N ASP A 52 3.57 -1.39 9.51
CA ASP A 52 2.87 -1.68 10.77
C ASP A 52 1.49 -2.30 10.52
N TYR A 53 0.74 -1.80 9.53
CA TYR A 53 -0.55 -2.35 9.15
C TYR A 53 -0.41 -3.79 8.62
N ILE A 54 0.57 -4.04 7.74
CA ILE A 54 0.84 -5.37 7.18
C ILE A 54 1.23 -6.34 8.30
N LEU A 55 2.12 -5.93 9.20
CA LEU A 55 2.55 -6.72 10.35
C LEU A 55 1.37 -7.03 11.29
N ALA A 56 0.53 -6.05 11.59
CA ALA A 56 -0.67 -6.26 12.41
C ALA A 56 -1.66 -7.22 11.74
N ALA A 57 -1.88 -7.09 10.43
CA ALA A 57 -2.74 -7.99 9.66
C ALA A 57 -2.18 -9.42 9.62
N SER A 58 -0.85 -9.57 9.50
CA SER A 58 -0.16 -10.86 9.55
C SER A 58 -0.31 -11.54 10.91
N ARG A 59 -0.09 -10.79 12.01
CA ARG A 59 -0.29 -11.30 13.39
C ARG A 59 -1.73 -11.76 13.64
N LYS A 60 -2.73 -11.02 13.15
CA LYS A 60 -4.15 -11.43 13.26
C LYS A 60 -4.43 -12.75 12.53
N ARG A 61 -3.85 -12.94 11.34
CA ARG A 61 -3.98 -14.21 10.60
C ARG A 61 -3.33 -15.37 11.34
N ALA A 62 -2.18 -15.16 11.97
CA ALA A 62 -1.50 -16.18 12.78
C ALA A 62 -2.27 -16.55 14.06
N ALA A 63 -3.00 -15.61 14.66
CA ALA A 63 -3.81 -15.86 15.86
C ALA A 63 -5.17 -16.53 15.59
N THR A 64 -5.59 -16.63 14.32
CA THR A 64 -6.88 -17.22 13.91
C THR A 64 -6.69 -18.64 13.36
N HIS A 65 -5.48 -19.20 13.43
CA HIS A 65 -5.11 -20.50 12.88
C HIS A 65 -4.57 -21.44 13.96
#